data_AF-A0A972REI5-F1
#
_entry.id   AF-A0A972REI5-F1
#
_cell.length_a   1.000
_cell.length_b   1.000
_cell.length_c   1.000
_cell.angle_alpha   90.00
_cell.angle_beta   90.00
_cell.angle_gamma   90.00
#
_symmetry.space_group_name_H-M   'P 1'
#
loop_
_entity.id
_entity.type
_entity.pdbx_description
1 polymer ?
#
loop_
_entity_poly.entity_id
_entity_poly.type
_entity_poly.pdbx_seq_one_letter_code
_entity_poly.pdbx_strand_id
1 'polypeptide(L)'
;MTYAGGQAVTTRVSNLSAYGFNIAMQEQESLSDGHRAETLGWIAIERGIGTEGGRRIEVIESSADHTPTLLNYNQNFRRRFMTVLGDMSTTNEIDSATVGVSSESASGAEFFIREEQSLDAETDHAVENISVFAAE
;
A
#
# COMPACT_ATOMS: atom_id res chain seq x y z
N MET A 1 8.28 1.03 17.55
CA MET A 1 8.84 1.78 16.41
C MET A 1 9.82 2.82 16.93
N THR A 2 10.86 3.16 16.18
CA THR A 2 11.86 4.20 16.55
C THR A 2 11.92 5.28 15.48
N TYR A 3 12.61 6.39 15.76
CA TYR A 3 12.93 7.45 14.80
C TYR A 3 14.39 7.86 15.02
N ALA A 4 15.23 7.75 14.00
CA ALA A 4 16.67 7.93 14.06
C ALA A 4 17.25 8.66 12.84
N GLY A 5 16.64 8.56 11.65
CA GLY A 5 16.98 9.31 10.44
C GLY A 5 16.08 10.52 10.20
N GLY A 6 16.60 11.55 9.53
CA GLY A 6 15.84 12.78 9.22
C GLY A 6 15.21 12.80 7.84
N GLN A 7 15.61 11.86 6.98
CA GLN A 7 15.17 11.73 5.60
C GLN A 7 13.75 11.19 5.52
N ALA A 8 12.99 11.60 4.50
CA ALA A 8 11.71 10.98 4.20
C ALA A 8 11.93 9.55 3.74
N VAL A 9 11.12 8.63 4.27
CA VAL A 9 11.14 7.21 3.92
C VAL A 9 9.73 6.69 3.75
N THR A 10 9.59 5.67 2.90
CA THR A 10 8.42 4.79 2.83
C THR A 10 8.83 3.37 3.23
N THR A 11 7.87 2.53 3.60
CA THR A 11 8.11 1.10 3.81
C THR A 11 7.90 0.34 2.51
N ARG A 12 8.74 -0.66 2.25
CA ARG A 12 8.58 -1.57 1.10
C ARG A 12 8.56 -3.01 1.57
N VAL A 13 7.67 -3.79 0.97
CA VAL A 13 7.49 -5.21 1.26
C VAL A 13 7.93 -6.04 0.06
N SER A 14 8.62 -7.15 0.32
CA SER A 14 8.97 -8.15 -0.70
C SER A 14 8.88 -9.57 -0.14
N ASN A 15 8.90 -10.57 -1.02
CA ASN A 15 8.83 -12.00 -0.66
C ASN A 15 7.63 -12.33 0.24
N LEU A 16 6.48 -11.70 0.02
CA LEU A 16 5.25 -11.99 0.75
C LEU A 16 4.80 -13.43 0.47
N SER A 17 4.55 -14.16 1.55
CA SER A 17 4.03 -15.53 1.53
C SER A 17 3.19 -15.81 2.75
N ALA A 18 2.57 -16.98 2.80
CA ALA A 18 1.87 -17.46 4.00
C ALA A 18 2.79 -17.64 5.23
N TYR A 19 4.11 -17.64 5.06
CA TYR A 19 5.08 -17.86 6.14
C TYR A 19 5.80 -16.58 6.59
N GLY A 20 5.58 -15.45 5.89
CA GLY A 20 6.23 -14.19 6.22
C GLY A 20 6.51 -13.34 4.99
N PHE A 21 7.23 -12.23 5.22
CA PHE A 21 7.62 -11.24 4.24
C PHE A 21 8.91 -10.54 4.70
N ASN A 22 9.58 -9.87 3.76
CA ASN A 22 10.64 -8.91 4.05
C ASN A 22 10.04 -7.50 4.11
N ILE A 23 10.58 -6.65 4.98
CA ILE A 23 10.23 -5.23 5.05
C ILE A 23 11.51 -4.40 5.19
N ALA A 24 11.56 -3.26 4.48
CA ALA A 24 12.64 -2.30 4.55
C ALA A 24 12.09 -0.87 4.51
N MET A 25 12.91 0.10 4.94
CA MET A 25 12.71 1.51 4.64
C MET A 25 13.41 1.84 3.32
N GLN A 26 12.76 2.65 2.51
CA GLN A 26 13.31 3.21 1.28
C GLN A 26 13.25 4.73 1.39
N GLU A 27 14.38 5.39 1.15
CA GLU A 27 14.46 6.84 1.18
C GLU A 27 13.77 7.48 -0.03
N GLN A 28 13.45 8.76 0.11
CA GLN A 28 13.09 9.62 -1.02
C GLN A 28 14.13 9.49 -2.14
N GLU A 29 13.67 9.60 -3.38
CA GLU A 29 14.41 9.22 -4.57
C GLU A 29 15.70 10.04 -4.80
N SER A 30 15.69 11.30 -4.35
CA SER A 30 16.87 12.20 -4.39
C SER A 30 18.04 11.77 -3.50
N LEU A 31 17.87 10.75 -2.66
CA LEU A 31 18.88 10.24 -1.73
C LEU A 31 19.20 8.77 -2.01
N SER A 32 20.50 8.47 -2.03
CA SER A 32 21.05 7.12 -2.20
C SER A 32 22.23 6.87 -1.25
N ASP A 33 22.34 7.67 -0.20
CA ASP A 33 23.41 7.60 0.80
C ASP A 33 23.09 6.67 1.97
N GLY A 34 21.85 6.20 2.06
CA GLY A 34 21.39 5.16 2.97
C GLY A 34 20.80 5.72 4.26
N HIS A 35 19.85 4.97 4.82
CA HIS A 35 19.11 5.38 6.01
C HIS A 35 19.67 4.80 7.31
N ARG A 36 19.47 5.51 8.41
CA ARG A 36 19.76 4.98 9.74
C ARG A 36 18.82 3.80 10.05
N ALA A 37 19.33 2.79 10.74
CA ALA A 37 18.50 1.64 11.12
C ALA A 37 17.43 2.05 12.15
N GLU A 38 16.19 1.63 11.90
CA GLU A 38 15.05 1.87 12.77
C GLU A 38 14.24 0.58 13.00
N THR A 39 13.48 0.54 14.10
CA THR A 39 12.53 -0.54 14.39
C THR A 39 11.22 -0.28 13.68
N LEU A 40 10.87 -1.15 12.72
CA LEU A 40 9.59 -1.10 12.00
C LEU A 40 8.50 -1.88 12.73
N GLY A 41 7.29 -1.33 12.75
CA GLY A 41 6.07 -2.02 13.19
C GLY A 41 5.31 -2.49 11.96
N TRP A 42 4.59 -3.61 12.09
CA TRP A 42 3.78 -4.15 11.01
C TRP A 42 2.50 -4.76 11.56
N ILE A 43 1.49 -4.83 10.71
CA ILE A 43 0.22 -5.52 10.96
C ILE A 43 -0.02 -6.42 9.75
N ALA A 44 -0.40 -7.67 9.98
CA ALA A 44 -0.84 -8.58 8.94
C ALA A 44 -2.30 -8.95 9.19
N ILE A 45 -3.11 -8.93 8.14
CA ILE A 45 -4.52 -9.29 8.18
C ILE A 45 -4.74 -10.37 7.13
N GLU A 46 -5.42 -11.44 7.53
CA GLU A 46 -5.74 -12.53 6.62
C GLU A 46 -6.66 -12.04 5.49
N ARG A 47 -6.37 -12.46 4.26
CA ARG A 47 -7.22 -12.17 3.10
C ARG A 47 -8.58 -12.84 3.25
N GLY A 48 -9.62 -12.12 2.85
CA GLY A 48 -10.98 -12.64 2.82
C GLY A 48 -12.03 -11.62 3.22
N ILE A 49 -13.22 -12.13 3.44
CA ILE A 49 -14.41 -11.36 3.79
C ILE A 49 -14.77 -11.67 5.23
N GLY A 50 -14.91 -10.62 6.05
CA GLY A 50 -15.25 -10.71 7.45
C GLY A 50 -16.43 -9.82 7.82
N THR A 51 -16.96 -10.05 9.02
CA THR A 51 -17.87 -9.12 9.67
C THR A 51 -17.59 -9.10 11.16
N GLU A 52 -17.32 -7.91 11.69
CA GLU A 52 -17.01 -7.72 13.11
C GLU A 52 -17.90 -6.60 13.68
N GLY A 53 -18.61 -6.87 14.78
CA GLY A 53 -19.54 -5.88 15.35
C GLY A 53 -20.61 -5.36 14.38
N GLY A 54 -20.98 -6.18 13.38
CA GLY A 54 -21.93 -5.82 12.32
C GLY A 54 -21.34 -4.94 11.20
N ARG A 55 -20.02 -4.73 11.17
CA ARG A 55 -19.29 -4.02 10.12
C ARG A 55 -18.64 -5.01 9.17
N ARG A 56 -18.85 -4.83 7.87
CA ARG A 56 -18.16 -5.56 6.82
C ARG A 56 -16.69 -5.18 6.75
N ILE A 57 -15.85 -6.18 6.51
CA ILE A 57 -14.42 -6.04 6.26
C ILE A 57 -14.10 -6.89 5.04
N GLU A 58 -13.27 -6.39 4.13
CA GLU A 58 -12.68 -7.16 3.04
C GLU A 58 -11.19 -6.87 2.96
N VAL A 59 -10.40 -7.93 2.87
CA VAL A 59 -8.97 -7.87 2.60
C VAL A 59 -8.70 -8.60 1.29
N ILE A 60 -8.22 -7.86 0.31
CA ILE A 60 -8.10 -8.30 -1.08
C ILE A 60 -6.75 -7.85 -1.66
N GLU A 61 -6.20 -8.63 -2.58
CA GLU A 61 -5.02 -8.26 -3.35
C GLU A 61 -5.43 -7.81 -4.75
N SER A 62 -4.66 -6.88 -5.30
CA SER A 62 -4.74 -6.46 -6.70
C SER A 62 -3.34 -6.17 -7.23
N SER A 63 -3.25 -5.77 -8.48
CA SER A 63 -2.08 -5.10 -9.05
C SER A 63 -2.44 -3.68 -9.43
N ALA A 64 -1.48 -2.76 -9.32
CA ALA A 64 -1.61 -1.38 -9.77
C ALA A 64 -0.27 -0.89 -10.35
N ASP A 65 -0.33 0.05 -11.29
CA ASP A 65 0.78 0.88 -11.74
C ASP A 65 0.42 2.36 -11.49
N HIS A 66 1.13 3.31 -12.12
CA HIS A 66 0.83 4.74 -12.01
C HIS A 66 -0.56 5.17 -12.55
N THR A 67 -1.29 4.30 -13.24
CA THR A 67 -2.62 4.59 -13.78
C THR A 67 -3.73 4.14 -12.82
N PRO A 68 -4.65 5.03 -12.40
CA PRO A 68 -5.81 4.68 -11.59
C PRO A 68 -6.61 3.52 -12.17
N THR A 69 -6.68 2.43 -11.41
CA THR A 69 -7.36 1.20 -11.80
C THR A 69 -8.40 0.82 -10.76
N LEU A 70 -9.63 0.56 -11.22
CA LEU A 70 -10.73 0.15 -10.36
C LEU A 70 -10.53 -1.28 -9.85
N LEU A 71 -10.43 -1.42 -8.54
CA LEU A 71 -10.57 -2.69 -7.83
C LEU A 71 -12.02 -2.85 -7.36
N ASN A 72 -12.69 -3.91 -7.82
CA ASN A 72 -14.02 -4.26 -7.34
C ASN A 72 -13.92 -5.14 -6.10
N TYR A 73 -14.75 -4.82 -5.10
CA TYR A 73 -14.94 -5.66 -3.92
C TYR A 73 -15.83 -6.86 -4.24
N ASN A 74 -15.63 -7.96 -3.53
CA ASN A 74 -16.46 -9.16 -3.66
C ASN A 74 -17.76 -9.05 -2.84
N GLN A 75 -17.92 -7.99 -2.06
CA GLN A 75 -19.15 -7.60 -1.41
C GLN A 75 -19.38 -6.09 -1.51
N ASN A 76 -20.63 -5.66 -1.43
CA ASN A 76 -20.95 -4.25 -1.25
C ASN A 76 -20.82 -3.86 0.22
N PHE A 77 -20.17 -2.75 0.51
CA PHE A 77 -20.28 -2.09 1.81
C PHE A 77 -21.64 -1.40 1.94
N ARG A 78 -22.18 -1.32 3.16
CA ARG A 78 -23.54 -0.82 3.41
C ARG A 78 -23.54 0.62 3.89
N ARG A 79 -22.44 1.07 4.50
CA ARG A 79 -22.34 2.40 5.11
C ARG A 79 -21.58 3.37 4.23
N ARG A 80 -21.86 4.65 4.47
CA ARG A 80 -21.33 5.78 3.69
C ARG A 80 -19.89 6.15 4.03
N PHE A 81 -19.38 5.72 5.18
CA PHE A 81 -18.03 6.02 5.65
C PHE A 81 -17.25 4.72 5.75
N MET A 82 -16.65 4.33 4.63
CA MET A 82 -15.71 3.23 4.56
C MET A 82 -14.30 3.76 4.83
N THR A 83 -13.45 2.91 5.38
CA THR A 83 -12.01 3.12 5.45
C THR A 83 -11.35 2.18 4.46
N VAL A 84 -10.54 2.72 3.59
CA VAL A 84 -9.74 1.97 2.63
C VAL A 84 -8.27 2.27 2.90
N LEU A 85 -7.48 1.21 3.04
CA LEU A 85 -6.03 1.26 3.16
C LEU A 85 -5.44 0.36 2.09
N GLY A 86 -4.40 0.84 1.41
CA GLY A 86 -3.62 0.06 0.46
C GLY A 86 -2.14 0.16 0.79
N ASP A 87 -1.40 -0.93 0.59
CA ASP A 87 0.06 -0.93 0.64
C ASP A 87 0.62 -1.86 -0.43
N MET A 88 1.83 -1.56 -0.93
CA MET A 88 2.50 -2.39 -1.93
C MET A 88 3.01 -3.67 -1.25
N SER A 89 2.66 -4.84 -1.80
CA SER A 89 3.08 -6.15 -1.30
C SER A 89 4.24 -6.76 -2.07
N THR A 90 4.74 -6.03 -3.06
CA THR A 90 5.96 -6.33 -3.82
C THR A 90 6.87 -5.12 -3.90
N THR A 91 8.09 -5.33 -4.38
CA THR A 91 9.02 -4.27 -4.76
C THR A 91 9.63 -4.71 -6.08
N ASN A 92 9.02 -4.27 -7.18
CA ASN A 92 9.38 -4.66 -8.54
C ASN A 92 10.28 -3.62 -9.20
N GLU A 93 10.24 -2.38 -8.72
CA GLU A 93 11.03 -1.24 -9.21
C GLU A 93 11.77 -0.55 -8.05
N ILE A 94 12.78 0.25 -8.40
CA ILE A 94 13.70 0.89 -7.45
C ILE A 94 13.23 2.26 -7.00
N ASP A 95 12.24 2.85 -7.66
CA ASP A 95 11.77 4.19 -7.37
C ASP A 95 10.91 4.17 -6.12
N SER A 96 11.06 5.20 -5.29
CA SER A 96 10.30 5.30 -4.05
C SER A 96 8.85 5.62 -4.39
N ALA A 97 7.91 4.85 -3.84
CA ALA A 97 6.50 5.04 -4.15
C ALA A 97 5.59 4.66 -2.99
N THR A 98 4.31 5.01 -3.11
CA THR A 98 3.25 4.64 -2.18
C THR A 98 1.95 4.35 -2.92
N VAL A 99 1.01 3.64 -2.30
CA VAL A 99 -0.31 3.42 -2.90
C VAL A 99 -1.17 4.68 -2.72
N GLY A 100 -1.74 5.15 -3.82
CA GLY A 100 -2.77 6.18 -3.86
C GLY A 100 -4.17 5.59 -4.04
N VAL A 101 -5.17 6.30 -3.52
CA VAL A 101 -6.60 6.03 -3.77
C VAL A 101 -7.22 7.28 -4.40
N SER A 102 -7.78 7.16 -5.60
CA SER A 102 -8.36 8.31 -6.34
C SER A 102 -9.87 8.43 -6.18
N SER A 103 -10.57 7.32 -5.99
CA SER A 103 -12.01 7.29 -5.76
C SER A 103 -12.43 6.07 -4.97
N GLU A 104 -13.56 6.19 -4.27
CA GLU A 104 -14.12 5.12 -3.45
C GLU A 104 -15.64 5.05 -3.60
N SER A 105 -16.16 3.83 -3.56
CA SER A 105 -17.58 3.53 -3.60
C SER A 105 -17.90 2.32 -2.72
N ALA A 106 -19.18 2.01 -2.55
CA ALA A 106 -19.60 0.83 -1.81
C ALA A 106 -19.16 -0.50 -2.45
N SER A 107 -18.81 -0.53 -3.75
CA SER A 107 -18.49 -1.75 -4.50
C SER A 107 -17.04 -1.81 -4.99
N GLY A 108 -16.24 -0.78 -4.72
CA GLY A 108 -14.85 -0.74 -5.16
C GLY A 108 -14.18 0.61 -4.92
N ALA A 109 -12.88 0.65 -5.15
CA ALA A 109 -12.06 1.85 -5.10
C ALA A 109 -11.01 1.82 -6.21
N GLU A 110 -10.60 2.98 -6.69
CA GLU A 110 -9.52 3.11 -7.67
C GLU A 110 -8.18 3.29 -6.96
N PHE A 111 -7.22 2.45 -7.31
CA PHE A 111 -5.86 2.46 -6.78
C PHE A 111 -4.85 2.74 -7.88
N PHE A 112 -3.75 3.37 -7.51
CA PHE A 112 -2.58 3.59 -8.37
C PHE A 112 -1.33 3.65 -7.50
N ILE A 113 -0.16 3.47 -8.10
CA ILE A 113 1.13 3.71 -7.46
C ILE A 113 1.51 5.17 -7.70
N ARG A 114 1.78 5.87 -6.61
CA ARG A 114 2.24 7.24 -6.63
C ARG A 114 3.73 7.26 -6.33
N GLU A 115 4.51 7.45 -7.38
CA GLU A 115 5.93 7.70 -7.30
C GLU A 115 6.23 8.98 -6.50
N GLU A 116 7.36 8.95 -5.80
CA GLU A 116 7.96 10.09 -5.12
C GLU A 116 8.66 10.99 -6.15
N GLN A 117 8.76 12.30 -5.89
CA GLN A 117 9.18 13.27 -6.91
C GLN A 117 10.31 14.18 -6.42
N SER A 118 11.16 13.68 -5.51
CA SER A 118 12.25 14.50 -4.95
C SER A 118 13.44 14.59 -5.88
N LEU A 119 13.68 13.59 -6.74
CA LEU A 119 14.76 13.62 -7.72
C LEU A 119 14.33 14.36 -8.99
N ASP A 120 13.15 14.03 -9.53
CA ASP A 120 12.57 14.72 -10.68
C ASP A 120 11.02 14.72 -10.67
N ALA A 121 10.40 15.07 -11.80
CA ALA A 121 8.94 15.27 -11.90
C ALA A 121 8.20 14.10 -12.56
N GLU A 122 8.93 13.04 -12.90
CA GLU A 122 8.42 11.80 -13.49
C GLU A 122 7.55 11.05 -12.45
N THR A 123 6.64 10.19 -12.92
CA THR A 123 5.67 9.49 -12.05
C THR A 123 5.23 8.11 -12.57
N ASP A 124 5.83 7.64 -13.66
CA ASP A 124 5.54 6.40 -14.34
C ASP A 124 6.18 5.24 -13.58
N HIS A 125 5.42 4.70 -12.63
CA HIS A 125 5.83 3.49 -11.92
C HIS A 125 5.34 2.22 -12.64
N ALA A 126 6.15 1.17 -12.62
CA ALA A 126 5.80 -0.17 -13.09
C ALA A 126 4.74 -0.84 -12.21
N VAL A 127 4.13 -1.93 -12.71
CA VAL A 127 3.12 -2.67 -11.97
C VAL A 127 3.70 -3.32 -10.71
N GLU A 128 3.05 -3.09 -9.56
CA GLU A 128 3.26 -3.85 -8.32
C GLU A 128 1.97 -4.50 -7.84
N ASN A 129 2.11 -5.58 -7.07
CA ASN A 129 0.99 -6.10 -6.30
C ASN A 129 0.73 -5.17 -5.10
N ILE A 130 -0.54 -4.95 -4.81
CA ILE A 130 -1.01 -4.20 -3.65
C ILE A 130 -1.92 -5.07 -2.79
N SER A 131 -1.85 -4.88 -1.48
CA SER A 131 -2.80 -5.44 -0.51
C SER A 131 -3.72 -4.33 -0.03
N VAL A 132 -5.03 -4.58 -0.08
CA VAL A 132 -6.08 -3.62 0.23
C VAL A 132 -6.91 -4.13 1.40
N PHE A 133 -7.09 -3.27 2.40
CA PHE A 133 -8.04 -3.44 3.49
C PHE A 133 -9.18 -2.43 3.30
N ALA A 134 -10.42 -2.91 3.25
CA ALA A 134 -11.63 -2.09 3.19
C ALA A 134 -12.59 -2.46 4.32
N ALA A 135 -13.09 -1.48 5.08
CA ALA A 135 -13.99 -1.71 6.22
C ALA A 135 -14.98 -0.56 6.48
N GLU A 136 -16.13 -0.83 7.09
CA GLU A 136 -17.20 0.16 7.43
C GLU A 136 -17.45 0.42 8.94
#